data_AF-A0A8T3ZS14-F1
#
_entry.id   AF-A0A8T3ZS14-F1
#
_cell.length_a   1.000
_cell.length_b   1.000
_cell.length_c   1.000
_cell.angle_alpha   90.00
_cell.angle_beta   90.00
_cell.angle_gamma   90.00
#
_symmetry.space_group_name_H-M   'P 1'
#
loop_
_entity.id
_entity.type
_entity.pdbx_description
1 polymer ?
#
loop_
_entity_poly.entity_id
_entity_poly.type
_entity_poly.pdbx_seq_one_letter_code
_entity_poly.pdbx_strand_id
1 'polypeptide(L)'
;MLFYLEAAPPALATDYLSLTALLISLTAVGFSIIKFKKESKVQIQADLVSTLTKIIDIVRNDAVRECREMLRESEVMNKIKGGKEIPPELDDKTEKAARYVAVAYDKLGFILKHDEDLERRVLEWHGDDIAEMWLMLRPIVKNIWRKRTPRYALEFERLGKKAAEMEIQFDDSGS
;
A
#
# COMPACT_ATOMS: atom_id res chain seq x y z
N MET A 1 -15.74 45.24 -18.73
CA MET A 1 -14.60 45.03 -17.80
C MET A 1 -14.84 43.67 -17.16
N LEU A 2 -14.15 42.64 -17.64
CA LEU A 2 -14.35 41.24 -17.23
C LEU A 2 -13.63 40.99 -15.90
N PHE A 3 -14.35 40.48 -14.91
CA PHE A 3 -13.77 40.00 -13.65
C PHE A 3 -12.98 38.72 -13.94
N TYR A 4 -11.67 38.75 -13.73
CA TYR A 4 -10.84 37.54 -13.68
C TYR A 4 -11.19 36.78 -12.40
N LEU A 5 -11.79 35.60 -12.56
CA LEU A 5 -11.84 34.57 -11.52
C LEU A 5 -10.41 34.06 -11.35
N GLU A 6 -9.82 34.38 -10.21
CA GLU A 6 -8.52 33.88 -9.78
C GLU A 6 -8.64 32.38 -9.52
N ALA A 7 -8.12 31.57 -10.44
CA ALA A 7 -8.06 30.13 -10.30
C ALA A 7 -7.09 29.80 -9.16
N ALA A 8 -7.58 29.14 -8.11
CA ALA A 8 -6.77 28.66 -7.00
C ALA A 8 -5.64 27.74 -7.52
N PRO A 9 -4.44 27.80 -6.91
CA PRO A 9 -3.29 27.02 -7.37
C PRO A 9 -3.55 25.51 -7.27
N PRO A 10 -3.04 24.70 -8.22
CA PRO A 10 -3.37 23.28 -8.35
C PRO A 10 -2.99 22.42 -7.13
N ALA A 11 -2.05 22.88 -6.30
CA ALA A 11 -1.64 22.20 -5.07
C ALA A 11 -2.73 22.20 -3.98
N LEU A 12 -3.57 23.24 -3.91
CA LEU A 12 -4.69 23.28 -2.96
C LEU A 12 -5.83 22.35 -3.39
N ALA A 13 -6.05 22.20 -4.71
CA ALA A 13 -7.09 21.35 -5.24
C ALA A 13 -6.84 19.86 -4.95
N THR A 14 -5.58 19.41 -5.01
CA THR A 14 -5.17 18.04 -4.65
C THR A 14 -5.36 17.74 -3.16
N ASP A 15 -5.13 18.72 -2.29
CA ASP A 15 -5.33 18.56 -0.85
C ASP A 15 -6.83 18.47 -0.50
N TYR A 16 -7.70 19.24 -1.18
CA TYR A 16 -9.14 19.11 -1.02
C TYR A 16 -9.69 17.79 -1.58
N LEU A 17 -9.15 17.30 -2.68
CA LEU A 17 -9.52 16.00 -3.26
C LEU A 17 -9.13 14.85 -2.34
N SER A 18 -7.93 14.90 -1.75
CA SER A 18 -7.49 13.90 -0.78
C SER A 18 -8.29 13.96 0.53
N LEU A 19 -8.65 15.16 1.00
CA LEU A 19 -9.45 15.35 2.21
C LEU A 19 -10.92 14.92 2.02
N THR A 20 -11.47 15.14 0.83
CA THR A 20 -12.83 14.68 0.48
C THR A 20 -12.87 13.18 0.25
N ALA A 21 -11.86 12.59 -0.39
CA ALA A 21 -11.69 11.14 -0.47
C ALA A 21 -11.51 10.51 0.94
N LEU A 22 -10.82 11.19 1.86
CA LEU A 22 -10.71 10.80 3.27
C LEU A 22 -12.07 10.83 3.99
N LEU A 23 -12.90 11.85 3.76
CA LEU A 23 -14.23 11.94 4.35
C LEU A 23 -15.21 10.91 3.77
N ILE A 24 -15.13 10.64 2.47
CA ILE A 24 -15.96 9.63 1.78
C ILE A 24 -15.55 8.21 2.23
N SER A 25 -14.25 7.97 2.39
CA SER A 25 -13.75 6.70 2.94
C SER A 25 -14.13 6.51 4.40
N LEU A 26 -14.02 7.55 5.24
CA LEU A 26 -14.45 7.54 6.64
C LEU A 26 -15.96 7.26 6.78
N THR A 27 -16.79 7.86 5.93
CA THR A 27 -18.25 7.64 5.96
C THR A 27 -18.62 6.26 5.44
N ALA A 28 -17.99 5.78 4.37
CA ALA A 28 -18.24 4.45 3.83
C ALA A 28 -17.75 3.33 4.77
N VAL A 29 -16.73 3.58 5.59
CA VAL A 29 -16.29 2.68 6.67
C VAL A 29 -17.24 2.78 7.87
N GLY A 30 -17.69 3.98 8.22
CA GLY A 30 -18.73 4.23 9.24
C GLY A 30 -20.05 3.50 8.97
N PHE A 31 -20.48 3.43 7.71
CA PHE A 31 -21.70 2.69 7.32
C PHE A 31 -21.54 1.16 7.45
N SER A 32 -20.37 0.61 7.11
CA SER A 32 -20.07 -0.81 7.34
C SER A 32 -20.08 -1.16 8.85
N ILE A 33 -19.66 -0.22 9.71
CA ILE A 33 -19.68 -0.34 11.18
C ILE A 33 -21.11 -0.40 11.74
N ILE A 34 -22.06 0.37 11.18
CA ILE A 34 -23.47 0.37 11.65
C ILE A 34 -24.16 -0.96 11.37
N LYS A 35 -23.79 -1.64 10.27
CA LYS A 35 -24.37 -2.94 9.90
C LYS A 35 -23.91 -4.09 10.81
N PHE A 36 -22.80 -3.93 11.53
CA PHE A 36 -22.18 -4.95 12.38
C PHE A 36 -22.70 -5.00 13.83
N LYS A 37 -23.97 -4.64 14.06
CA LYS A 37 -24.48 -4.33 15.40
C LYS A 37 -25.22 -5.49 16.09
N LYS A 38 -24.48 -6.30 16.84
CA LYS A 38 -24.85 -6.98 18.12
C LYS A 38 -23.72 -7.98 18.41
N GLU A 39 -22.70 -7.67 19.21
CA GLU A 39 -22.65 -7.58 20.68
C GLU A 39 -21.18 -7.27 21.06
N SER A 40 -20.89 -6.61 22.20
CA SER A 40 -19.55 -6.19 22.71
C SER A 40 -18.98 -4.84 22.20
N LYS A 41 -19.52 -3.72 22.69
CA LYS A 41 -19.25 -2.38 22.13
C LYS A 41 -17.98 -1.63 22.56
N VAL A 42 -17.26 -2.00 23.62
CA VAL A 42 -16.14 -1.15 24.12
C VAL A 42 -14.76 -1.67 23.71
N GLN A 43 -14.50 -2.98 23.83
CA GLN A 43 -13.22 -3.56 23.39
C GLN A 43 -13.08 -3.58 21.87
N ILE A 44 -14.16 -3.90 21.14
CA ILE A 44 -14.16 -3.90 19.68
C ILE A 44 -13.92 -2.50 19.11
N GLN A 45 -14.40 -1.44 19.76
CA GLN A 45 -14.16 -0.07 19.32
C GLN A 45 -12.69 0.35 19.49
N ALA A 46 -12.04 -0.03 20.59
CA ALA A 46 -10.62 0.24 20.80
C ALA A 46 -9.74 -0.55 19.81
N ASP A 47 -10.07 -1.82 19.56
CA ASP A 47 -9.37 -2.67 18.60
C ASP A 47 -9.53 -2.18 17.16
N LEU A 48 -10.72 -1.67 16.81
CA LEU A 48 -11.00 -1.12 15.48
C LEU A 48 -10.26 0.21 15.25
N VAL A 49 -10.29 1.14 16.21
CA VAL A 49 -9.53 2.39 16.13
C VAL A 49 -8.04 2.11 16.06
N SER A 50 -7.53 1.17 16.87
CA SER A 50 -6.13 0.72 16.82
C SER A 50 -5.74 0.12 15.46
N THR A 51 -6.62 -0.67 14.87
CA THR A 51 -6.41 -1.26 13.54
C THR A 51 -6.38 -0.19 12.46
N LEU A 52 -7.29 0.79 12.51
CA LEU A 52 -7.32 1.93 11.60
C LEU A 52 -6.07 2.81 11.73
N THR A 53 -5.65 3.12 12.96
CA THR A 53 -4.41 3.88 13.20
C THR A 53 -3.20 3.15 12.63
N LYS A 54 -3.09 1.82 12.81
CA LYS A 54 -1.98 1.04 12.23
C LYS A 54 -1.98 1.04 10.71
N ILE A 55 -3.14 0.99 10.06
CA ILE A 55 -3.23 1.10 8.59
C ILE A 55 -2.79 2.49 8.15
N ILE A 56 -3.32 3.55 8.79
CA ILE A 56 -2.96 4.94 8.48
C ILE A 56 -1.46 5.16 8.67
N ASP A 57 -0.90 4.68 9.78
CA ASP A 57 0.53 4.81 10.12
C ASP A 57 1.45 4.10 9.13
N ILE A 58 0.97 3.06 8.43
CA ILE A 58 1.74 2.34 7.40
C ILE A 58 1.57 3.03 6.04
N VAL A 59 0.33 3.34 5.67
CA VAL A 59 -0.01 3.93 4.36
C VAL A 59 0.54 5.34 4.23
N ARG A 60 0.39 6.17 5.27
CA ARG A 60 0.84 7.57 5.31
C ARG A 60 2.23 7.72 5.92
N ASN A 61 2.94 6.62 6.19
CA ASN A 61 4.26 6.70 6.77
C ASN A 61 5.23 7.40 5.80
N ASP A 62 5.73 8.57 6.18
CA ASP A 62 6.73 9.28 5.38
C ASP A 62 8.00 8.44 5.19
N ALA A 63 8.42 7.66 6.18
CA ALA A 63 9.59 6.80 6.04
C ALA A 63 9.35 5.63 5.06
N VAL A 64 8.14 5.06 5.02
CA VAL A 64 7.82 4.02 4.02
C VAL A 64 7.79 4.65 2.63
N ARG A 65 7.18 5.84 2.48
CA ARG A 65 7.17 6.58 1.23
C ARG A 65 8.58 6.91 0.73
N GLU A 66 9.44 7.47 1.58
CA GLU A 66 10.84 7.74 1.27
C GLU A 66 11.60 6.47 0.87
N CYS A 67 11.35 5.35 1.56
CA CYS A 67 11.95 4.07 1.17
C CYS A 67 11.45 3.59 -0.19
N ARG A 68 10.17 3.78 -0.54
CA ARG A 68 9.65 3.45 -1.88
C ARG A 68 10.30 4.29 -2.96
N GLU A 69 10.41 5.60 -2.76
CA GLU A 69 11.08 6.49 -3.71
C GLU A 69 12.55 6.12 -3.89
N MET A 70 13.25 5.81 -2.81
CA MET A 70 14.64 5.33 -2.88
C MET A 70 14.78 4.05 -3.71
N LEU A 71 13.81 3.13 -3.61
CA LEU A 71 13.81 1.92 -4.43
C LEU A 71 13.47 2.21 -5.90
N ARG A 72 12.61 3.20 -6.18
CA ARG A 72 12.29 3.65 -7.55
C ARG A 72 13.48 4.32 -8.23
N GLU A 73 14.26 5.10 -7.48
CA GLU A 73 15.46 5.76 -7.98
C GLU A 73 16.64 4.80 -8.16
N SER A 74 16.61 3.64 -7.50
CA SER A 74 17.70 2.66 -7.58
C SER A 74 17.75 1.98 -8.95
N GLU A 75 18.88 2.15 -9.64
CA GLU A 75 19.14 1.51 -10.93
C GLU A 75 19.09 -0.03 -10.82
N VAL A 76 19.63 -0.58 -9.73
CA VAL A 76 19.63 -2.03 -9.46
C VAL A 76 18.20 -2.54 -9.32
N MET A 77 17.36 -1.85 -8.54
CA MET A 77 15.97 -2.27 -8.35
C MET A 77 15.16 -2.20 -9.65
N ASN A 78 15.42 -1.20 -10.50
CA ASN A 78 14.81 -1.11 -11.82
C ASN A 78 15.27 -2.23 -12.78
N LYS A 79 16.53 -2.64 -12.73
CA LYS A 79 17.03 -3.81 -13.48
C LYS A 79 16.38 -5.11 -13.01
N ILE A 80 16.18 -5.27 -11.71
CA ILE A 80 15.47 -6.41 -11.11
C ILE A 80 14.00 -6.42 -11.57
N LYS A 81 13.29 -5.28 -11.48
CA LYS A 81 11.90 -5.14 -11.96
C LYS A 81 11.77 -5.51 -13.43
N GLY A 82 12.70 -5.06 -14.27
CA GLY A 82 12.76 -5.37 -15.70
C GLY A 82 13.19 -6.80 -16.05
N GLY A 83 13.45 -7.66 -15.06
CA GLY A 83 13.89 -9.05 -15.28
C GLY A 83 15.29 -9.17 -15.88
N LYS A 84 16.07 -8.09 -15.88
CA LYS A 84 17.41 -8.02 -16.48
C LYS A 84 18.50 -8.53 -15.54
N GLU A 85 18.23 -8.58 -14.23
CA GLU A 85 19.20 -8.97 -13.21
C GLU A 85 18.58 -9.95 -12.20
N ILE A 86 19.28 -11.07 -11.94
CA ILE A 86 18.90 -12.11 -10.97
C ILE A 86 19.77 -11.86 -9.73
N PRO A 87 19.16 -11.66 -8.55
CA PRO A 87 19.37 -10.44 -7.78
C PRO A 87 20.86 -10.28 -7.41
N PRO A 88 21.48 -9.14 -7.77
CA PRO A 88 22.81 -8.80 -7.34
C PRO A 88 22.84 -8.50 -5.83
N GLU A 89 24.03 -8.37 -5.27
CA GLU A 89 24.21 -7.87 -3.91
C GLU A 89 23.71 -6.42 -3.85
N LEU A 90 22.75 -6.16 -2.98
CA LEU A 90 22.24 -4.81 -2.73
C LEU A 90 23.24 -4.08 -1.85
N ASP A 91 23.44 -2.78 -2.08
CA ASP A 91 24.11 -1.95 -1.09
C ASP A 91 23.30 -1.88 0.21
N ASP A 92 23.98 -1.62 1.33
CA ASP A 92 23.38 -1.59 2.68
C ASP A 92 22.16 -0.66 2.78
N LYS A 93 22.15 0.45 2.04
CA LYS A 93 21.09 1.45 2.10
C LYS A 93 19.86 0.94 1.36
N THR A 94 20.04 0.44 0.15
CA THR A 94 18.99 -0.17 -0.66
C THR A 94 18.42 -1.41 0.01
N GLU A 95 19.25 -2.27 0.61
CA GLU A 95 18.75 -3.45 1.34
C GLU A 95 17.89 -3.04 2.54
N LYS A 96 18.30 -2.03 3.31
CA LYS A 96 17.51 -1.53 4.46
C LYS A 96 16.16 -0.98 4.01
N ALA A 97 16.13 -0.16 2.96
CA ALA A 97 14.89 0.38 2.39
C ALA A 97 13.97 -0.76 1.90
N ALA A 98 14.53 -1.72 1.15
CA ALA A 98 13.83 -2.88 0.64
C ALA A 98 13.20 -3.72 1.76
N ARG A 99 13.94 -3.97 2.84
CA ARG A 99 13.44 -4.71 4.01
C ARG A 99 12.34 -3.93 4.72
N TYR A 100 12.52 -2.62 4.89
CA TYR A 100 11.54 -1.79 5.57
C TYR A 100 10.19 -1.77 4.82
N VAL A 101 10.22 -1.60 3.49
CA VAL A 101 9.03 -1.68 2.63
C VAL A 101 8.39 -3.06 2.68
N ALA A 102 9.19 -4.14 2.56
CA ALA A 102 8.66 -5.50 2.63
C ALA A 102 7.97 -5.79 3.97
N VAL A 103 8.54 -5.36 5.10
CA VAL A 103 7.96 -5.53 6.43
C VAL A 103 6.71 -4.67 6.62
N ALA A 104 6.71 -3.44 6.11
CA ALA A 104 5.55 -2.55 6.18
C ALA A 104 4.35 -3.16 5.45
N TYR A 105 4.54 -3.68 4.24
CA TYR A 105 3.47 -4.33 3.49
C TYR A 105 3.11 -5.72 3.99
N ASP A 106 4.04 -6.45 4.61
CA ASP A 106 3.71 -7.72 5.27
C ASP A 106 2.79 -7.48 6.48
N LYS A 107 3.06 -6.43 7.27
CA LYS A 107 2.16 -6.00 8.35
C LYS A 107 0.80 -5.56 7.83
N LEU A 108 0.77 -4.78 6.74
CA LEU A 108 -0.48 -4.36 6.10
C LEU A 108 -1.30 -5.58 5.66
N GLY A 109 -0.68 -6.51 4.93
CA GLY A 109 -1.34 -7.73 4.48
C GLY A 109 -1.85 -8.60 5.63
N PHE A 110 -1.11 -8.66 6.75
CA PHE A 110 -1.54 -9.36 7.96
C PHE A 110 -2.78 -8.73 8.59
N ILE A 111 -2.88 -7.39 8.61
CA ILE A 111 -4.05 -6.68 9.13
C ILE A 111 -5.26 -6.89 8.22
N LEU A 112 -5.07 -6.78 6.90
CA LEU A 112 -6.16 -6.79 5.93
C LEU A 112 -6.77 -8.17 5.67
N LYS A 113 -6.04 -9.26 5.90
CA LYS A 113 -6.51 -10.62 5.57
C LYS A 113 -7.81 -11.05 6.29
N HIS A 114 -8.22 -10.32 7.31
CA HIS A 114 -9.42 -10.61 8.10
C HIS A 114 -10.64 -9.79 7.66
N ASP A 115 -10.48 -8.85 6.72
CA ASP A 115 -11.56 -8.00 6.20
C ASP A 115 -11.38 -7.80 4.69
N GLU A 116 -12.10 -8.60 3.89
CA GLU A 116 -12.00 -8.58 2.43
C GLU A 116 -12.46 -7.27 1.80
N ASP A 117 -13.45 -6.60 2.40
CA ASP A 117 -13.98 -5.33 1.91
C ASP A 117 -12.98 -4.21 2.15
N LEU A 118 -12.38 -4.17 3.33
CA LEU A 118 -11.31 -3.22 3.65
C LEU A 118 -10.08 -3.46 2.80
N GLU A 119 -9.68 -4.72 2.62
CA GLU A 119 -8.56 -5.08 1.75
C GLU A 119 -8.77 -4.59 0.32
N ARG A 120 -9.96 -4.84 -0.25
CA ARG A 120 -10.31 -4.37 -1.59
C ARG A 120 -10.16 -2.85 -1.73
N ARG A 121 -10.68 -2.08 -0.77
CA ARG A 121 -10.57 -0.60 -0.80
C ARG A 121 -9.13 -0.11 -0.68
N VAL A 122 -8.32 -0.75 0.16
CA VAL A 122 -6.89 -0.40 0.25
C VAL A 122 -6.17 -0.70 -1.07
N LEU A 123 -6.51 -1.80 -1.73
CA LEU A 123 -5.97 -2.13 -3.05
C LEU A 123 -6.49 -1.18 -4.14
N GLU A 124 -7.72 -0.70 -4.07
CA GLU A 124 -8.23 0.33 -5.00
C GLU A 124 -7.47 1.66 -4.89
N TRP A 125 -6.96 2.03 -3.71
CA TRP A 125 -6.26 3.31 -3.51
C TRP A 125 -4.75 3.22 -3.56
N HIS A 126 -4.17 2.08 -3.16
CA HIS A 126 -2.73 1.89 -3.03
C HIS A 126 -2.22 0.66 -3.76
N GLY A 127 -3.07 0.02 -4.58
CA GLY A 127 -2.76 -1.19 -5.33
C GLY A 127 -1.51 -1.02 -6.20
N ASP A 128 -1.42 0.07 -6.95
CA ASP A 128 -0.29 0.33 -7.87
C ASP A 128 1.05 0.36 -7.12
N ASP A 129 1.12 1.12 -6.01
CA ASP A 129 2.30 1.17 -5.14
C ASP A 129 2.65 -0.22 -4.60
N ILE A 130 1.66 -0.98 -4.14
CA ILE A 130 1.85 -2.32 -3.55
C ILE A 130 2.30 -3.33 -4.61
N ALA A 131 1.68 -3.32 -5.79
CA ALA A 131 1.98 -4.18 -6.93
C ALA A 131 3.38 -3.90 -7.45
N GLU A 132 3.72 -2.62 -7.66
CA GLU A 132 5.04 -2.21 -8.10
C GLU A 132 6.13 -2.69 -7.13
N MET A 133 5.95 -2.39 -5.84
CA MET A 133 6.93 -2.77 -4.82
C MET A 133 7.05 -4.30 -4.73
N TRP A 134 5.95 -5.03 -4.90
CA TRP A 134 6.00 -6.49 -4.95
C TRP A 134 6.78 -7.00 -6.17
N LEU A 135 6.53 -6.47 -7.37
CA LEU A 135 7.26 -6.87 -8.58
C LEU A 135 8.76 -6.60 -8.48
N MET A 136 9.12 -5.49 -7.84
CA MET A 136 10.49 -5.07 -7.63
C MET A 136 11.19 -5.95 -6.57
N LEU A 137 10.51 -6.28 -5.46
CA LEU A 137 11.10 -7.00 -4.34
C LEU A 137 10.98 -8.53 -4.43
N ARG A 138 10.05 -9.07 -5.23
CA ARG A 138 9.79 -10.52 -5.32
C ARG A 138 11.06 -11.37 -5.55
N PRO A 139 12.05 -10.97 -6.39
CA PRO A 139 13.20 -11.83 -6.64
C PRO A 139 14.12 -11.92 -5.42
N ILE A 140 14.27 -10.81 -4.68
CA ILE A 140 15.07 -10.75 -3.45
C ILE A 140 14.36 -11.51 -2.32
N VAL A 141 13.06 -11.26 -2.13
CA VAL A 141 12.25 -11.93 -1.11
C VAL A 141 12.30 -13.44 -1.29
N LYS A 142 12.04 -13.93 -2.50
CA LYS A 142 11.95 -15.38 -2.77
C LYS A 142 13.32 -16.06 -2.79
N ASN A 143 14.35 -15.43 -3.36
CA ASN A 143 15.62 -16.11 -3.64
C ASN A 143 16.72 -15.87 -2.60
N ILE A 144 16.62 -14.79 -1.80
CA ILE A 144 17.64 -14.43 -0.80
C ILE A 144 17.06 -14.56 0.60
N TRP A 145 16.01 -13.78 0.90
CA TRP A 145 15.53 -13.67 2.28
C TRP A 145 14.78 -14.91 2.76
N ARG A 146 13.94 -15.52 1.92
CA ARG A 146 13.21 -16.74 2.29
C ARG A 146 14.06 -18.00 2.39
N LYS A 147 15.24 -18.03 1.76
CA LYS A 147 16.22 -19.10 2.02
C LYS A 147 16.68 -19.11 3.49
N ARG A 148 16.75 -17.93 4.11
CA ARG A 148 17.13 -17.77 5.54
C ARG A 148 15.91 -17.84 6.46
N THR A 149 14.77 -17.31 6.05
CA THR A 149 13.55 -17.25 6.86
C THR A 149 12.32 -17.60 6.02
N PRO A 150 11.85 -18.87 6.03
CA PRO A 150 10.82 -19.34 5.09
C PRO A 150 9.49 -18.57 5.13
N ARG A 151 9.14 -17.98 6.28
CA ARG A 151 7.91 -17.21 6.48
C ARG A 151 8.06 -15.71 6.23
N TYR A 152 9.21 -15.25 5.76
CA TYR A 152 9.46 -13.83 5.53
C TYR A 152 8.55 -13.27 4.42
N ALA A 153 7.85 -12.17 4.71
CA ALA A 153 7.04 -11.42 3.76
C ALA A 153 6.00 -12.28 3.02
N LEU A 154 5.28 -13.16 3.74
CA LEU A 154 4.23 -14.01 3.16
C LEU A 154 2.96 -13.22 2.84
N GLU A 155 2.56 -12.33 3.75
CA GLU A 155 1.37 -11.51 3.56
C GLU A 155 1.64 -10.40 2.56
N PHE A 156 2.88 -9.90 2.47
CA PHE A 156 3.28 -9.02 1.38
C PHE A 156 3.15 -9.70 0.00
N GLU A 157 3.56 -10.96 -0.13
CA GLU A 157 3.35 -11.70 -1.39
C GLU A 157 1.86 -11.85 -1.72
N ARG A 158 1.04 -12.22 -0.74
CA ARG A 158 -0.40 -12.40 -0.93
C ARG A 158 -1.04 -11.09 -1.40
N LEU A 159 -0.76 -10.00 -0.67
CA LEU A 159 -1.29 -8.67 -0.97
C LEU A 159 -0.76 -8.15 -2.31
N GLY A 160 0.53 -8.31 -2.58
CA GLY A 160 1.19 -7.88 -3.81
C GLY A 160 0.71 -8.59 -5.07
N LYS A 161 0.42 -9.90 -4.99
CA LYS A 161 -0.21 -10.63 -6.10
C LYS A 161 -1.61 -10.13 -6.39
N LYS A 162 -2.42 -9.97 -5.34
CA LYS A 162 -3.79 -9.49 -5.48
C LYS A 162 -3.85 -8.07 -6.05
N ALA A 163 -2.92 -7.21 -5.65
CA ALA A 163 -2.75 -5.87 -6.22
C ALA A 163 -2.45 -5.92 -7.74
N ALA A 164 -1.48 -6.74 -8.14
CA ALA A 164 -1.10 -6.89 -9.56
C ALA A 164 -2.22 -7.53 -10.42
N GLU A 165 -3.01 -8.44 -9.84
CA GLU A 165 -4.16 -9.04 -10.53
C GLU A 165 -5.30 -8.03 -10.74
N MET A 166 -5.51 -7.10 -9.79
CA MET A 166 -6.51 -6.02 -9.94
C MET A 166 -6.11 -5.04 -11.03
N GLU A 167 -4.83 -4.65 -11.11
CA GLU A 167 -4.31 -3.75 -12.16
C GLU A 167 -4.63 -4.28 -13.57
N ILE A 168 -4.41 -5.59 -13.80
CA ILE A 168 -4.70 -6.25 -15.09
C ILE A 168 -6.20 -6.24 -15.43
N GLN A 169 -7.08 -6.42 -14.44
CA GLN A 169 -8.53 -6.42 -14.67
C GLN A 169 -9.08 -5.04 -15.05
N PHE A 170 -8.48 -3.96 -14.55
CA PHE A 170 -8.88 -2.60 -14.92
C PHE A 170 -8.47 -2.23 -16.36
N ASP A 171 -7.36 -2.77 -16.85
CA ASP A 171 -6.93 -2.56 -18.25
C ASP A 171 -7.82 -3.32 -19.26
N ASP A 172 -8.24 -4.55 -18.94
CA ASP A 172 -9.09 -5.38 -19.82
C ASP A 172 -10.56 -4.91 -19.88
N SER A 173 -11.04 -4.19 -18.88
CA SER A 173 -12.42 -3.68 -18.84
C SER A 173 -12.60 -2.29 -19.46
N GLY A 174 -11.50 -1.70 -19.97
CA GLY A 174 -11.48 -0.45 -20.71
C GLY A 174 -11.30 -0.58 -22.24
N SER A 175 -11.34 -1.80 -22.78
CA SER A 175 -11.20 -2.09 -24.22
C SER A 175 -12.53 -2.37 -24.93
#